data_AF-A0A327ZUW9-F1
#
_entry.id   AF-A0A327ZUW9-F1
#
_cell.length_a   1.000
_cell.length_b   1.000
_cell.length_c   1.000
_cell.angle_alpha   90.00
_cell.angle_beta   90.00
_cell.angle_gamma   90.00
#
_symmetry.space_group_name_H-M   'P 1'
#
loop_
_entity.id
_entity.type
_entity.pdbx_description
1 polymer ?
#
loop_
_entity_poly.entity_id
_entity_poly.type
_entity_poly.pdbx_seq_one_letter_code
_entity_poly.pdbx_strand_id
1 'polypeptide(L)'
;MGKRLEFEERFTQAKEEIKSYNEKNYSFEKMTKILKEYIFEFISDINNKQVISLNAVYEYNLAELYHLNSNNQDYHINEFLMTKLLPNYNPLEILSNDSLHYVYVVQRFDGMVCVVGRSQFSTSSKINVQNAINKDSKLSTFNIEIESSIDKIGDLFMTIVPSSPLNLTGTQKLIYKLLNQSEKDFESITKDMKNYYAQAFVIPVKGGKNMADTIESLLGEYLLSKSINILNIDSHLW
;
A
#
# COMPACT_ATOMS: atom_id res chain seq x y z
N MET A 1 -14.37 -11.44 -13.98
CA MET A 1 -14.71 -10.49 -12.90
C MET A 1 -15.70 -11.16 -11.97
N GLY A 2 -15.29 -11.45 -10.73
CA GLY A 2 -16.15 -12.05 -9.71
C GLY A 2 -17.28 -11.11 -9.28
N LYS A 3 -18.36 -11.67 -8.74
CA LYS A 3 -19.48 -10.91 -8.17
C LYS A 3 -18.96 -10.08 -6.98
N ARG A 4 -19.27 -8.78 -6.92
CA ARG A 4 -19.07 -7.95 -5.73
C ARG A 4 -19.95 -8.50 -4.61
N LEU A 5 -19.32 -8.99 -3.54
CA LEU A 5 -20.01 -9.49 -2.36
C LEU A 5 -20.52 -8.31 -1.52
N GLU A 6 -21.67 -8.50 -0.89
CA GLU A 6 -22.19 -7.57 0.10
C GLU A 6 -21.34 -7.56 1.38
N PHE A 7 -21.42 -6.49 2.17
CA PHE A 7 -20.56 -6.33 3.35
C PHE A 7 -20.69 -7.47 4.37
N GLU A 8 -21.91 -7.96 4.62
CA GLU A 8 -22.15 -9.07 5.56
C GLU A 8 -21.62 -10.41 5.04
N GLU A 9 -21.72 -10.66 3.73
CA GLU A 9 -21.15 -11.85 3.08
C GLU A 9 -19.63 -11.84 3.23
N ARG A 10 -19.00 -10.68 3.00
CA ARG A 10 -17.55 -10.49 3.17
C ARG A 10 -17.10 -10.64 4.61
N PHE A 11 -17.86 -10.08 5.56
CA PHE A 11 -17.56 -10.25 6.97
C PHE A 11 -17.60 -11.73 7.39
N THR A 12 -18.57 -12.48 6.87
CA THR A 12 -18.66 -13.92 7.09
C THR A 12 -17.47 -14.65 6.48
N GLN A 13 -17.13 -14.37 5.21
CA GLN A 13 -15.95 -14.93 4.55
C GLN A 13 -14.66 -14.64 5.33
N ALA A 14 -14.45 -13.41 5.79
CA ALA A 14 -13.27 -13.03 6.56
C ALA A 14 -13.12 -13.84 7.85
N LYS A 15 -14.23 -14.15 8.54
CA LYS A 15 -14.20 -15.03 9.72
C LYS A 15 -13.77 -16.45 9.38
N GLU A 16 -14.25 -16.99 8.27
CA GLU A 16 -13.89 -18.32 7.79
C GLU A 16 -12.40 -18.39 7.40
N GLU A 17 -11.90 -17.37 6.71
CA GLU A 17 -10.49 -17.23 6.34
C GLU A 17 -9.58 -17.15 7.58
N ILE A 18 -9.96 -16.36 8.60
CA ILE A 18 -9.23 -16.29 9.87
C ILE A 18 -9.21 -17.66 10.56
N LYS A 19 -10.35 -18.33 10.63
CA LYS A 19 -10.44 -19.67 11.23
C LYS A 19 -9.54 -20.67 10.50
N SER A 20 -9.65 -20.73 9.17
CA SER A 20 -8.85 -21.60 8.30
C SER A 20 -7.35 -21.33 8.47
N TYR A 21 -6.95 -20.06 8.54
CA TYR A 21 -5.56 -19.68 8.75
C TYR A 21 -5.02 -20.15 10.11
N ASN A 22 -5.79 -19.92 11.17
CA ASN A 22 -5.40 -20.31 12.53
C ASN A 22 -5.18 -21.83 12.68
N GLU A 23 -5.92 -22.65 11.93
CA GLU A 23 -5.72 -24.11 11.90
C GLU A 23 -4.37 -24.53 11.30
N LYS A 24 -3.77 -23.69 10.43
CA LYS A 24 -2.48 -23.98 9.77
C LYS A 24 -1.26 -23.74 10.67
N ASN A 25 -1.42 -23.05 11.81
CA ASN A 25 -0.38 -22.81 12.82
C ASN A 25 0.96 -22.29 12.26
N TYR A 26 0.91 -21.33 11.34
CA TYR A 26 2.12 -20.69 10.83
C TYR A 26 2.62 -19.60 11.79
N SER A 27 3.95 -19.41 11.85
CA SER A 27 4.54 -18.23 12.46
C SER A 27 4.58 -17.08 11.46
N PHE A 28 4.73 -15.86 11.98
CA PHE A 28 4.93 -14.65 11.19
C PHE A 28 6.07 -14.83 10.18
N GLU A 29 7.26 -15.21 10.65
CA GLU A 29 8.48 -15.33 9.84
C GLU A 29 8.35 -16.39 8.76
N LYS A 30 7.70 -17.51 9.09
CA LYS A 30 7.45 -18.59 8.13
C LYS A 30 6.54 -18.10 7.01
N MET A 31 5.47 -17.39 7.33
CA MET A 31 4.59 -16.82 6.31
C MET A 31 5.24 -15.70 5.52
N THR A 32 6.03 -14.83 6.16
CA THR A 32 6.77 -13.77 5.47
C THR A 32 7.67 -14.37 4.37
N LYS A 33 8.38 -15.47 4.69
CA LYS A 33 9.21 -16.17 3.71
C LYS A 33 8.39 -16.75 2.56
N ILE A 34 7.30 -17.47 2.86
CA ILE A 34 6.41 -18.07 1.84
C ILE A 34 5.81 -16.99 0.93
N LEU A 35 5.30 -15.90 1.51
CA LEU A 35 4.70 -14.80 0.76
C LEU A 35 5.72 -14.15 -0.16
N LYS A 36 6.92 -13.88 0.35
CA LYS A 36 8.01 -13.32 -0.46
C LYS A 36 8.33 -14.23 -1.63
N GLU A 37 8.52 -15.53 -1.40
CA GLU A 37 8.78 -16.53 -2.45
C GLU A 37 7.68 -16.52 -3.53
N TYR A 38 6.40 -16.54 -3.13
CA TYR A 38 5.29 -16.54 -4.08
C TYR A 38 5.14 -15.22 -4.84
N ILE A 39 5.38 -14.07 -4.21
CA ILE A 39 5.36 -12.77 -4.90
C ILE A 39 6.48 -12.70 -5.95
N PHE A 40 7.68 -13.19 -5.64
CA PHE A 40 8.77 -13.25 -6.62
C PHE A 40 8.50 -14.22 -7.76
N GLU A 41 7.91 -15.39 -7.47
CA GLU A 41 7.47 -16.36 -8.48
C GLU A 41 6.44 -15.73 -9.43
N PHE A 42 5.43 -15.06 -8.88
CA PHE A 42 4.42 -14.32 -9.65
C PHE A 42 5.03 -13.26 -10.57
N ILE A 43 5.96 -12.45 -10.05
CA ILE A 43 6.64 -11.41 -10.83
C ILE A 43 7.44 -12.03 -11.98
N SER A 44 8.16 -13.12 -11.71
CA SER A 44 8.91 -13.86 -12.73
C SER A 44 7.98 -14.37 -13.84
N ASP A 45 6.84 -14.95 -13.47
CA ASP A 45 5.86 -15.47 -14.42
C ASP A 45 5.25 -14.38 -15.30
N ILE A 46 4.91 -13.22 -14.74
CA ILE A 46 4.40 -12.08 -15.50
C ILE A 46 5.45 -11.51 -16.46
N ASN A 47 6.69 -11.36 -15.99
CA ASN A 47 7.79 -10.86 -16.81
C ASN A 47 8.09 -11.81 -17.98
N ASN A 48 8.08 -13.13 -17.75
CA ASN A 48 8.33 -14.14 -18.78
C ASN A 48 7.25 -14.16 -19.86
N LYS A 49 6.01 -13.85 -19.49
CA LYS A 49 4.89 -13.71 -20.44
C LYS A 49 4.95 -12.39 -21.23
N GLN A 50 5.97 -11.54 -20.99
CA GLN A 50 6.16 -10.20 -21.57
C GLN A 50 4.94 -9.28 -21.42
N VAL A 51 4.08 -9.54 -20.44
CA VAL A 51 2.85 -8.76 -20.27
C VAL A 51 3.24 -7.40 -19.68
N ILE A 52 4.08 -7.40 -18.63
CA ILE A 52 4.50 -6.22 -17.85
C ILE A 52 5.92 -6.46 -17.30
N SER A 53 6.73 -5.41 -17.11
CA SER A 53 8.01 -5.49 -16.38
C SER A 53 7.85 -5.01 -14.94
N LEU A 54 7.90 -5.95 -14.00
CA LEU A 54 7.94 -5.73 -12.54
C LEU A 54 9.29 -6.21 -12.03
N ASN A 55 10.11 -5.32 -11.47
CA ASN A 55 11.50 -5.67 -11.13
C ASN A 55 11.84 -5.49 -9.65
N ALA A 56 10.90 -5.01 -8.84
CA ALA A 56 11.16 -4.67 -7.46
C ALA A 56 10.01 -5.07 -6.53
N VAL A 57 10.37 -5.60 -5.37
CA VAL A 57 9.48 -5.82 -4.23
C VAL A 57 10.16 -5.21 -3.02
N TYR A 58 9.45 -4.30 -2.35
CA TYR A 58 9.95 -3.62 -1.17
C TYR A 58 9.17 -4.06 0.06
N GLU A 59 9.89 -4.42 1.11
CA GLU A 59 9.30 -4.65 2.42
C GLU A 59 9.17 -3.31 3.15
N TYR A 60 8.01 -3.06 3.74
CA TYR A 60 7.72 -1.86 4.50
C TYR A 60 7.15 -2.20 5.87
N ASN A 61 7.75 -1.65 6.93
CA ASN A 61 7.35 -1.91 8.31
C ASN A 61 6.17 -1.00 8.70
N LEU A 62 4.95 -1.52 8.54
CA LEU A 62 3.73 -0.79 8.88
C LEU A 62 3.53 -0.67 10.39
N ALA A 63 3.95 -1.67 11.16
CA ALA A 63 3.88 -1.62 12.61
C ALA A 63 4.64 -0.42 13.17
N GLU A 64 5.90 -0.26 12.75
CA GLU A 64 6.72 0.88 13.17
C GLU A 64 6.10 2.20 12.73
N LEU A 65 5.64 2.28 11.47
CA LEU A 65 5.01 3.49 10.94
C LEU A 65 3.84 3.95 11.83
N TYR A 66 2.89 3.08 12.17
CA TYR A 66 1.69 3.49 12.91
C TYR A 66 1.91 3.80 14.39
N HIS A 67 3.10 3.52 14.93
CA HIS A 67 3.52 3.94 16.26
C HIS A 67 4.23 5.30 16.30
N LEU A 68 4.59 5.86 15.14
CA LEU A 68 5.17 7.20 15.05
C LEU A 68 4.10 8.30 15.20
N ASN A 69 4.53 9.51 15.58
CA ASN A 69 3.68 10.69 15.47
C ASN A 69 3.47 11.06 13.98
N SER A 70 2.44 11.88 13.70
CA SER A 70 2.03 12.23 12.33
C SER A 70 3.15 12.86 11.49
N ASN A 71 3.94 13.78 12.04
CA ASN A 71 5.03 14.41 11.30
C ASN A 71 6.11 13.40 10.89
N ASN A 72 6.44 12.47 11.80
CA ASN A 72 7.41 11.41 11.52
C ASN A 72 6.84 10.39 10.53
N GLN A 73 5.57 10.01 10.65
CA GLN A 73 4.90 9.17 9.65
C GLN A 73 5.04 9.78 8.26
N ASP A 74 4.77 11.07 8.15
CA ASP A 74 4.83 11.75 6.85
C ASP A 74 6.22 11.72 6.23
N TYR A 75 7.24 11.98 7.05
CA TYR A 75 8.64 11.89 6.65
C TYR A 75 9.00 10.49 6.13
N HIS A 76 8.73 9.43 6.90
CA HIS A 76 9.12 8.06 6.51
C HIS A 76 8.39 7.56 5.27
N ILE A 77 7.12 7.92 5.11
CA ILE A 77 6.38 7.59 3.89
C ILE A 77 6.98 8.33 2.69
N ASN A 78 7.25 9.63 2.82
CA ASN A 78 7.81 10.43 1.72
C ASN A 78 9.22 9.94 1.34
N GLU A 79 10.06 9.62 2.33
CA GLU A 79 11.38 9.04 2.12
C GLU A 79 11.27 7.73 1.32
N PHE A 80 10.37 6.83 1.72
CA PHE A 80 10.16 5.57 1.03
C PHE A 80 9.67 5.76 -0.41
N LEU A 81 8.67 6.62 -0.62
CA LEU A 81 8.12 6.90 -1.94
C LEU A 81 9.19 7.51 -2.86
N MET A 82 9.97 8.49 -2.38
CA MET A 82 11.01 9.16 -3.15
C MET A 82 12.22 8.27 -3.44
N THR A 83 12.69 7.49 -2.45
CA THR A 83 13.97 6.79 -2.55
C THR A 83 13.83 5.34 -3.03
N LYS A 84 12.68 4.71 -2.78
CA LYS A 84 12.42 3.31 -3.16
C LYS A 84 11.48 3.21 -4.34
N LEU A 85 10.31 3.84 -4.31
CA LEU A 85 9.32 3.64 -5.38
C LEU A 85 9.61 4.48 -6.62
N LEU A 86 9.77 5.80 -6.48
CA LEU A 86 9.91 6.75 -7.60
C LEU A 86 10.97 6.35 -8.64
N PRO A 87 12.17 5.84 -8.26
CA PRO A 87 13.20 5.42 -9.22
C PRO A 87 12.78 4.26 -10.14
N ASN A 88 11.68 3.56 -9.84
CA ASN A 88 11.20 2.45 -10.66
C ASN A 88 10.28 2.89 -11.80
N TYR A 89 9.83 4.14 -11.86
CA TYR A 89 8.89 4.61 -12.89
C TYR A 89 9.61 5.23 -14.09
N ASN A 90 8.93 5.31 -15.22
CA ASN A 90 9.50 5.97 -16.40
C ASN A 90 9.59 7.49 -16.13
N PRO A 91 10.70 8.18 -16.49
CA PRO A 91 10.77 9.64 -16.39
C PRO A 91 9.59 10.38 -17.02
N LEU A 92 9.02 9.88 -18.11
CA LEU A 92 7.83 10.48 -18.74
C LEU A 92 6.57 10.32 -17.87
N GLU A 93 6.40 9.19 -17.19
CA GLU A 93 5.30 9.00 -16.22
C GLU A 93 5.47 9.96 -15.04
N ILE A 94 6.70 10.13 -14.53
CA ILE A 94 6.98 11.06 -13.44
C ILE A 94 6.70 12.51 -13.87
N LEU A 95 7.15 12.91 -15.06
CA LEU A 95 7.00 14.27 -15.58
C LEU A 95 5.56 14.62 -15.96
N SER A 96 4.72 13.63 -16.27
CA SER A 96 3.30 13.85 -16.58
C SER A 96 2.51 14.42 -15.40
N ASN A 97 3.04 14.32 -14.18
CA ASN A 97 2.33 14.58 -12.91
C ASN A 97 1.04 13.74 -12.76
N ASP A 98 0.89 12.66 -13.56
CA ASP A 98 -0.17 11.69 -13.35
C ASP A 98 0.10 10.87 -12.08
N SER A 99 -0.93 10.14 -11.63
CA SER A 99 -0.79 9.23 -10.51
C SER A 99 0.14 8.06 -10.87
N LEU A 100 1.18 7.87 -10.07
CA LEU A 100 2.06 6.71 -10.09
C LEU A 100 1.45 5.62 -9.21
N HIS A 101 1.30 4.42 -9.75
CA HIS A 101 0.54 3.35 -9.10
C HIS A 101 1.44 2.22 -8.60
N TYR A 102 1.08 1.66 -7.46
CA TYR A 102 1.73 0.48 -6.90
C TYR A 102 0.70 -0.49 -6.34
N VAL A 103 1.06 -1.77 -6.34
CA VAL A 103 0.29 -2.85 -5.71
C VAL A 103 0.99 -3.25 -4.43
N TYR A 104 0.23 -3.69 -3.44
CA TYR A 104 0.78 -4.10 -2.16
C TYR A 104 0.05 -5.31 -1.57
N VAL A 105 0.79 -6.07 -0.76
CA VAL A 105 0.27 -7.16 0.06
C VAL A 105 0.55 -6.85 1.52
N VAL A 106 -0.49 -6.74 2.36
CA VAL A 106 -0.36 -6.47 3.79
C VAL A 106 -0.46 -7.75 4.59
N GLN A 107 0.48 -7.97 5.50
CA GLN A 107 0.55 -9.08 6.43
C GLN A 107 0.29 -8.63 7.87
N ARG A 108 -0.45 -9.42 8.64
CA ARG A 108 -0.70 -9.25 10.08
C ARG A 108 0.43 -9.87 10.92
N PHE A 109 0.46 -9.58 12.22
CA PHE A 109 1.44 -10.15 13.16
C PHE A 109 1.32 -11.66 13.35
N ASP A 110 0.15 -12.26 13.10
CA ASP A 110 0.00 -13.72 13.11
C ASP A 110 0.47 -14.37 11.80
N GLY A 111 0.91 -13.57 10.82
CA GLY A 111 1.40 -13.99 9.52
C GLY A 111 0.33 -14.05 8.42
N MET A 112 -0.95 -13.84 8.75
CA MET A 112 -2.04 -13.89 7.78
C MET A 112 -1.98 -12.70 6.81
N VAL A 113 -2.31 -12.93 5.54
CA VAL A 113 -2.50 -11.82 4.58
C VAL A 113 -3.82 -11.13 4.85
N CYS A 114 -3.76 -9.83 5.08
CA CYS A 114 -4.94 -9.01 5.28
C CYS A 114 -5.50 -8.46 3.97
N VAL A 115 -4.64 -7.88 3.13
CA VAL A 115 -5.08 -7.15 1.93
C VAL A 115 -4.11 -7.43 0.79
N VAL A 116 -4.67 -7.69 -0.39
CA VAL A 116 -4.01 -7.41 -1.66
C VAL A 116 -4.73 -6.21 -2.25
N GLY A 117 -4.00 -5.12 -2.46
CA GLY A 117 -4.59 -3.83 -2.83
C GLY A 117 -3.70 -3.04 -3.76
N ARG A 118 -4.26 -1.98 -4.36
CA ARG A 118 -3.48 -0.96 -5.05
C ARG A 118 -3.60 0.39 -4.38
N SER A 119 -2.59 1.22 -4.57
CA SER A 119 -2.62 2.62 -4.18
C SER A 119 -1.79 3.44 -5.15
N GLN A 120 -1.72 4.74 -4.94
CA GLN A 120 -1.04 5.65 -5.82
C GLN A 120 -0.39 6.83 -5.07
N PHE A 121 0.42 7.59 -5.77
CA PHE A 121 0.95 8.86 -5.32
C PHE A 121 1.24 9.71 -6.55
N SER A 122 1.25 11.02 -6.41
CA SER A 122 1.66 11.94 -7.47
C SER A 122 2.85 12.75 -7.02
N THR A 123 3.69 13.12 -7.99
CA THR A 123 4.76 14.08 -7.78
C THR A 123 4.28 15.44 -8.25
N SER A 124 4.46 16.47 -7.42
CA SER A 124 4.28 17.86 -7.81
C SER A 124 5.64 18.52 -7.79
N SER A 125 6.09 19.03 -8.95
CA SER A 125 7.36 19.74 -9.07
C SER A 125 7.08 21.23 -9.23
N LYS A 126 7.59 22.05 -8.30
CA LYS A 126 7.59 23.51 -8.42
C LYS A 126 8.97 23.96 -8.84
N ILE A 127 9.02 24.73 -9.93
CA ILE A 127 10.23 25.39 -10.38
C ILE A 127 10.24 26.79 -9.75
N ASN A 128 11.07 26.97 -8.72
CA ASN A 128 11.32 28.28 -8.12
C ASN A 128 12.50 28.93 -8.84
N VAL A 129 12.22 30.03 -9.56
CA VAL A 129 13.26 30.85 -10.20
C VAL A 129 13.55 32.03 -9.28
N GLN A 130 14.70 32.00 -8.62
CA GLN A 130 15.17 33.13 -7.82
C GLN A 130 16.13 33.99 -8.64
N ASN A 131 15.79 35.27 -8.80
CA ASN A 131 16.64 36.26 -9.42
C ASN A 131 17.47 36.98 -8.35
N ALA A 132 18.76 36.70 -8.29
CA ALA A 132 19.69 37.51 -7.51
C ALA A 132 20.28 38.59 -8.41
N ILE A 133 19.91 39.85 -8.17
CA ILE A 133 20.55 41.00 -8.81
C ILE A 133 21.75 41.38 -7.97
N ASN A 134 22.95 41.04 -8.45
CA ASN A 134 24.17 41.50 -7.82
C ASN A 134 24.39 42.97 -8.18
N LYS A 135 24.13 43.87 -7.22
CA LYS A 135 24.10 45.33 -7.45
C LYS A 135 25.43 45.90 -7.95
N ASP A 136 26.52 45.19 -7.71
CA ASP A 136 27.88 45.65 -8.05
C ASP A 136 28.38 45.17 -9.43
N SER A 137 27.71 44.21 -10.09
CA SER A 137 28.23 43.61 -11.34
C SER A 137 27.28 43.61 -12.54
N LYS A 138 26.04 44.13 -12.44
CA LYS A 138 24.99 44.04 -13.50
C LYS A 138 24.78 42.61 -14.04
N LEU A 139 25.24 41.58 -13.32
CA LEU A 139 25.10 40.19 -13.72
C LEU A 139 23.89 39.61 -12.97
N SER A 140 22.88 39.20 -13.72
CA SER A 140 21.73 38.47 -13.18
C SER A 140 22.09 36.99 -13.09
N THR A 141 22.13 36.43 -11.89
CA THR A 141 22.23 34.98 -11.68
C THR A 141 20.83 34.43 -11.47
N PHE A 142 20.47 33.40 -12.26
CA PHE A 142 19.24 32.65 -12.11
C PHE A 142 19.55 31.37 -11.33
N ASN A 143 18.95 31.22 -10.15
CA ASN A 143 18.93 29.94 -9.45
C ASN A 143 17.59 29.27 -9.74
N ILE A 144 17.65 28.05 -10.30
CA ILE A 144 16.49 27.20 -10.50
C ILE A 144 16.50 26.16 -9.38
N GLU A 145 15.58 26.30 -8.43
CA GLU A 145 15.31 25.27 -7.41
C GLU A 145 14.09 24.47 -7.85
N ILE A 146 14.24 23.15 -7.95
CA ILE A 146 13.12 22.24 -8.20
C ILE A 146 12.71 21.66 -6.85
N GLU A 147 11.57 22.12 -6.33
CA GLU A 147 10.97 21.58 -5.13
C GLU A 147 9.97 20.49 -5.56
N SER A 148 10.31 19.23 -5.30
CA SER A 148 9.42 18.09 -5.56
C SER A 148 8.69 17.70 -4.27
N SER A 149 7.37 17.84 -4.25
CA SER A 149 6.50 17.28 -3.22
C SER A 149 5.85 15.99 -3.71
N ILE A 150 5.56 15.07 -2.80
CA ILE A 150 4.73 13.89 -3.07
C ILE A 150 3.37 14.11 -2.41
N ASP A 151 2.33 14.02 -3.22
CA ASP A 151 0.94 13.96 -2.75
C ASP A 151 0.53 12.49 -2.68
N LYS A 152 0.29 12.00 -1.47
CA LYS A 152 -0.11 10.61 -1.21
C LYS A 152 -1.58 10.45 -1.54
N ILE A 153 -1.92 9.44 -2.34
CA ILE A 153 -3.31 9.22 -2.77
C ILE A 153 -3.63 7.72 -2.66
N GLY A 154 -4.39 7.31 -1.64
CA GLY A 154 -4.88 5.93 -1.51
C GLY A 154 -4.46 5.21 -0.23
N ASP A 155 -4.83 3.93 -0.14
CA ASP A 155 -5.24 3.32 1.13
C ASP A 155 -4.09 2.81 2.02
N LEU A 156 -2.94 2.40 1.44
CA LEU A 156 -1.84 1.77 2.21
C LEU A 156 -1.32 2.67 3.34
N PHE A 157 -1.14 3.96 3.03
CA PHE A 157 -0.57 4.95 3.95
C PHE A 157 -1.63 5.87 4.56
N MET A 158 -2.92 5.66 4.24
CA MET A 158 -3.98 6.35 4.95
C MET A 158 -3.97 5.93 6.42
N THR A 159 -4.28 6.88 7.30
CA THR A 159 -4.42 6.61 8.72
C THR A 159 -5.43 5.47 8.90
N ILE A 160 -5.00 4.36 9.51
CA ILE A 160 -5.84 3.18 9.73
C ILE A 160 -7.09 3.52 10.55
N VAL A 161 -7.04 4.59 11.35
CA VAL A 161 -8.11 4.97 12.24
C VAL A 161 -8.54 6.42 12.01
N PRO A 162 -9.77 6.66 11.54
CA PRO A 162 -10.36 7.98 11.53
C PRO A 162 -10.89 8.37 12.93
N SER A 163 -11.20 9.65 13.13
CA SER A 163 -11.73 10.18 14.40
C SER A 163 -13.07 9.59 14.86
N SER A 164 -13.74 8.78 14.03
CA SER A 164 -15.05 8.19 14.30
C SER A 164 -15.27 6.91 13.48
N PRO A 165 -15.99 5.89 14.00
CA PRO A 165 -16.36 4.69 13.26
C PRO A 165 -17.10 4.95 11.94
N LEU A 166 -17.85 6.07 11.85
CA LEU A 166 -18.62 6.43 10.66
C LEU A 166 -17.74 6.73 9.44
N ASN A 167 -16.48 7.10 9.68
CA ASN A 167 -15.52 7.48 8.64
C ASN A 167 -14.67 6.31 8.14
N LEU A 168 -14.88 5.10 8.68
CA LEU A 168 -14.16 3.91 8.24
C LEU A 168 -14.53 3.56 6.79
N THR A 169 -13.57 3.10 6.01
CA THR A 169 -13.77 2.70 4.61
C THR A 169 -13.12 1.33 4.33
N GLY A 170 -13.58 0.65 3.27
CA GLY A 170 -12.99 -0.60 2.78
C GLY A 170 -12.60 -1.61 3.87
N THR A 171 -11.31 -1.99 3.89
CA THR A 171 -10.74 -2.92 4.86
C THR A 171 -10.82 -2.41 6.31
N GLN A 172 -10.81 -1.09 6.55
CA GLN A 172 -10.88 -0.55 7.92
C GLN A 172 -12.22 -0.88 8.59
N LYS A 173 -13.34 -0.83 7.84
CA LYS A 173 -14.67 -1.26 8.32
C LYS A 173 -14.67 -2.73 8.70
N LEU A 174 -14.04 -3.56 7.87
CA LEU A 174 -13.96 -5.00 8.09
C LEU A 174 -13.15 -5.32 9.35
N ILE A 175 -11.96 -4.72 9.50
CA ILE A 175 -11.10 -4.86 10.68
C ILE A 175 -11.81 -4.38 11.94
N TYR A 176 -12.43 -3.20 11.89
CA TYR A 176 -13.17 -2.65 13.02
C TYR A 176 -14.26 -3.61 13.50
N LYS A 177 -15.08 -4.14 12.59
CA LYS A 177 -16.14 -5.09 12.94
C LYS A 177 -15.60 -6.42 13.46
N LEU A 178 -14.45 -6.88 12.96
CA LEU A 178 -13.78 -8.09 13.48
C LEU A 178 -13.29 -7.89 14.92
N LEU A 179 -12.78 -6.70 15.24
CA LEU A 179 -12.25 -6.37 16.57
C LEU A 179 -13.35 -5.98 17.57
N ASN A 180 -14.44 -5.36 17.11
CA ASN A 180 -15.54 -4.88 17.97
C ASN A 180 -16.56 -5.97 18.34
N GLN A 181 -16.16 -7.23 18.45
CA GLN A 181 -17.09 -8.31 18.82
C GLN A 181 -17.41 -8.37 20.32
N SER A 182 -16.64 -7.66 21.16
CA SER A 182 -16.76 -7.67 22.62
C SER A 182 -17.17 -6.31 23.20
N GLU A 183 -17.84 -5.46 22.42
CA GLU A 183 -18.30 -4.11 22.81
C GLU A 183 -17.19 -3.25 23.45
N LYS A 184 -15.96 -3.33 22.91
CA LYS A 184 -14.86 -2.47 23.32
C LYS A 184 -15.19 -1.01 22.98
N ASP A 185 -14.68 -0.09 23.80
CA ASP A 185 -14.73 1.32 23.43
C ASP A 185 -13.90 1.59 22.15
N PHE A 186 -14.23 2.70 21.48
CA PHE A 186 -13.59 3.04 20.21
C PHE A 186 -12.08 3.27 20.35
N GLU A 187 -11.62 3.77 21.49
CA GLU A 187 -10.21 4.03 21.78
C GLU A 187 -9.39 2.73 21.91
N SER A 188 -9.95 1.72 22.57
CA SER A 188 -9.36 0.38 22.67
C SER A 188 -9.27 -0.27 21.29
N ILE A 189 -10.34 -0.20 20.49
CA ILE A 189 -10.33 -0.75 19.12
C ILE A 189 -9.34 0.01 18.24
N THR A 190 -9.20 1.32 18.42
CA THR A 190 -8.21 2.15 17.71
C THR A 190 -6.79 1.63 17.92
N LYS A 191 -6.46 1.26 19.16
CA LYS A 191 -5.15 0.67 19.49
C LYS A 191 -4.97 -0.69 18.82
N ASP A 192 -5.99 -1.54 18.86
CA ASP A 192 -5.96 -2.87 18.22
C ASP A 192 -5.85 -2.76 16.68
N MET A 193 -6.49 -1.77 16.07
CA MET A 193 -6.41 -1.49 14.63
C MET A 193 -5.00 -1.04 14.21
N LYS A 194 -4.35 -0.17 14.99
CA LYS A 194 -2.95 0.23 14.72
C LYS A 194 -1.98 -0.95 14.78
N ASN A 195 -2.27 -1.93 15.63
CA ASN A 195 -1.51 -3.17 15.75
C ASN A 195 -1.99 -4.26 14.79
N TYR A 196 -2.91 -3.96 13.87
CA TYR A 196 -3.47 -4.99 13.01
C TYR A 196 -2.52 -5.33 11.87
N TYR A 197 -1.86 -4.33 11.29
CA TYR A 197 -0.87 -4.50 10.23
C TYR A 197 0.54 -4.59 10.80
N ALA A 198 1.31 -5.56 10.29
CA ALA A 198 2.71 -5.73 10.64
C ALA A 198 3.61 -5.22 9.52
N GLN A 199 3.46 -5.82 8.33
CA GLN A 199 4.37 -5.60 7.20
C GLN A 199 3.57 -5.46 5.90
N ALA A 200 4.10 -4.67 4.96
CA ALA A 200 3.65 -4.66 3.58
C ALA A 200 4.76 -5.07 2.62
N PHE A 201 4.39 -5.78 1.56
CA PHE A 201 5.20 -5.97 0.36
C PHE A 201 4.66 -5.02 -0.71
N VAL A 202 5.48 -4.09 -1.20
CA VAL A 202 5.09 -3.03 -2.13
C VAL A 202 5.77 -3.23 -3.48
N ILE A 203 4.99 -3.18 -4.55
CA ILE A 203 5.40 -3.49 -5.93
C ILE A 203 5.04 -2.29 -6.81
N PRO A 204 6.02 -1.52 -7.34
CA PRO A 204 5.73 -0.43 -8.26
C PRO A 204 5.18 -0.97 -9.59
N VAL A 205 4.18 -0.30 -10.16
CA VAL A 205 3.52 -0.73 -11.41
C VAL A 205 3.55 0.39 -12.45
N LYS A 206 4.23 0.12 -13.57
CA LYS A 206 4.25 1.00 -14.76
C LYS A 206 2.99 0.81 -15.60
N GLY A 207 2.61 1.81 -16.38
CA GLY A 207 1.46 1.72 -17.30
C GLY A 207 0.13 2.17 -16.71
N GLY A 208 0.16 2.87 -15.57
CA GLY A 208 -1.00 3.57 -15.00
C GLY A 208 -2.04 2.65 -14.33
N LYS A 209 -3.20 3.25 -14.01
CA LYS A 209 -4.25 2.65 -13.18
C LYS A 209 -4.72 1.28 -13.66
N ASN A 210 -5.06 1.16 -14.94
CA ASN A 210 -5.60 -0.09 -15.50
C ASN A 210 -4.61 -1.25 -15.37
N MET A 211 -3.31 -0.95 -15.46
CA MET A 211 -2.26 -1.94 -15.27
C MET A 211 -2.16 -2.35 -13.81
N ALA A 212 -2.22 -1.40 -12.89
CA ALA A 212 -2.24 -1.67 -11.45
C ALA A 212 -3.48 -2.48 -11.03
N ASP A 213 -4.68 -2.16 -11.55
CA ASP A 213 -5.90 -2.95 -11.36
C ASP A 213 -5.69 -4.41 -11.80
N THR A 214 -5.11 -4.59 -12.99
CA THR A 214 -4.86 -5.94 -13.54
C THR A 214 -3.87 -6.72 -12.67
N ILE A 215 -2.76 -6.08 -12.24
CA ILE A 215 -1.75 -6.73 -11.39
C ILE A 215 -2.32 -7.07 -10.01
N GLU A 216 -3.12 -6.18 -9.41
CA GLU A 216 -3.75 -6.43 -8.11
C GLU A 216 -4.61 -7.70 -8.15
N SER A 217 -5.53 -7.79 -9.12
CA SER A 217 -6.39 -8.97 -9.24
C SER A 217 -5.61 -10.24 -9.57
N LEU A 218 -4.64 -10.18 -10.50
CA LEU A 218 -3.82 -11.35 -10.83
C LEU A 218 -2.97 -11.82 -9.64
N LEU A 219 -2.42 -10.91 -8.84
CA LEU A 219 -1.66 -11.26 -7.65
C LEU A 219 -2.56 -11.89 -6.58
N GLY A 220 -3.75 -11.34 -6.37
CA GLY A 220 -4.75 -11.90 -5.47
C GLY A 220 -5.13 -13.33 -5.85
N GLU A 221 -5.49 -13.56 -7.12
CA GLU A 221 -5.83 -14.89 -7.65
C GLU A 221 -4.65 -15.87 -7.55
N TYR A 222 -3.44 -15.40 -7.84
CA TYR A 222 -2.24 -16.21 -7.75
C TYR A 222 -1.97 -16.68 -6.32
N LEU A 223 -2.02 -15.78 -5.33
CA LEU A 223 -1.82 -16.13 -3.93
C LEU A 223 -2.91 -17.09 -3.42
N LEU A 224 -4.17 -16.90 -3.82
CA LEU A 224 -5.24 -17.87 -3.54
C LEU A 224 -4.94 -19.25 -4.13
N SER A 225 -4.45 -19.32 -5.37
CA SER A 225 -4.10 -20.60 -6.01
C SER A 225 -2.99 -21.36 -5.25
N LYS A 226 -2.15 -20.63 -4.51
CA LYS A 226 -1.11 -21.16 -3.61
C LYS A 226 -1.63 -21.46 -2.19
N SER A 227 -2.96 -21.48 -2.00
CA SER A 227 -3.63 -21.74 -0.73
C SER A 227 -3.29 -20.75 0.39
N ILE A 228 -2.98 -19.49 0.03
CA ILE A 228 -2.82 -18.40 0.98
C ILE A 228 -4.21 -17.86 1.34
N ASN A 229 -4.55 -17.87 2.64
CA ASN A 229 -5.76 -17.20 3.12
C ASN A 229 -5.57 -15.69 3.07
N ILE A 230 -6.52 -14.98 2.48
CA ILE A 230 -6.49 -13.52 2.33
C ILE A 230 -7.81 -12.96 2.85
N LEU A 231 -7.72 -12.02 3.78
CA LEU A 231 -8.90 -11.45 4.44
C LEU A 231 -9.72 -10.54 3.52
N ASN A 232 -9.07 -9.74 2.67
CA ASN A 232 -9.72 -8.90 1.67
C ASN A 232 -8.95 -8.94 0.34
N ILE A 233 -9.60 -9.46 -0.70
CA ILE A 233 -9.10 -9.50 -2.08
C ILE A 233 -9.85 -8.45 -2.88
N ASP A 234 -9.13 -7.76 -3.77
CA ASP A 234 -9.62 -6.65 -4.58
C ASP A 234 -10.15 -5.50 -3.71
N SER A 235 -9.28 -4.91 -2.88
CA SER A 235 -9.70 -3.82 -1.98
C SER A 235 -10.28 -2.62 -2.74
N HIS A 236 -9.92 -2.44 -4.01
CA HIS A 236 -10.44 -1.39 -4.88
C HIS A 236 -11.90 -1.59 -5.34
N LEU A 237 -12.48 -2.79 -5.19
CA LEU A 237 -13.88 -3.06 -5.55
C LEU A 237 -14.89 -2.61 -4.48
N TRP A 238 -14.44 -1.87 -3.46
CA TRP A 238 -15.23 -1.44 -2.30
C TRP A 238 -15.49 0.06 -2.29
#